data_AF-A0A7V9D918-F1
#
_entry.id   AF-A0A7V9D918-F1
#
_cell.length_a   1.000
_cell.length_b   1.000
_cell.length_c   1.000
_cell.angle_alpha   90.00
_cell.angle_beta   90.00
_cell.angle_gamma   90.00
#
_symmetry.space_group_name_H-M   'P 1'
#
loop_
_entity.id
_entity.type
_entity.pdbx_description
1 polymer ?
#
loop_
_entity_poly.entity_id
_entity_poly.type
_entity_poly.pdbx_seq_one_letter_code
_entity_poly.pdbx_strand_id
1 'polypeptide(L)'
;MATDISQTEWNATTFAAKENLLRIVQKEAQAFFTLAEAPENWKMPTAAGHWQVCDIAAHLVDTTEGYIQRFETTRGGGTAEGIAPLTDMSHNANKFAQELRNIPREELLGRLHSAFDTAMTMFDGVGDQD
;
A
#
# COMPACT_ATOMS: atom_id res chain seq x y z
N MET A 1 -1.97 -27.05 21.75
CA MET A 1 -2.01 -27.42 20.32
C MET A 1 -2.18 -26.12 19.57
N ALA A 2 -1.13 -25.67 18.87
CA ALA A 2 -1.27 -24.51 17.98
C ALA A 2 -2.18 -24.96 16.84
N THR A 3 -3.31 -24.27 16.68
CA THR A 3 -4.25 -24.47 15.59
C THR A 3 -3.45 -24.45 14.29
N ASP A 4 -3.58 -25.51 13.50
CA ASP A 4 -3.12 -25.56 12.11
C ASP A 4 -3.92 -24.50 11.36
N ILE A 5 -3.40 -23.28 11.37
CA ILE A 5 -3.92 -22.20 10.56
C ILE A 5 -3.75 -22.69 9.12
N SER A 6 -4.86 -23.08 8.50
CA SER A 6 -4.82 -23.78 7.22
C SER A 6 -4.13 -22.89 6.18
N GLN A 7 -3.28 -23.47 5.33
CA GLN A 7 -2.60 -22.77 4.23
C GLN A 7 -3.58 -21.93 3.37
N THR A 8 -4.85 -22.32 3.32
CA THR A 8 -5.97 -21.64 2.66
C THR A 8 -6.38 -20.32 3.30
N GLU A 9 -6.28 -20.17 4.62
CA GLU A 9 -6.67 -18.94 5.34
C GLU A 9 -5.65 -17.80 5.18
N TRP A 10 -4.47 -18.08 4.63
CA TRP A 10 -3.37 -17.12 4.42
C TRP A 10 -2.80 -17.12 3.01
N ASN A 11 -3.34 -17.94 2.10
CA ASN A 11 -2.97 -17.85 0.70
C ASN A 11 -3.62 -16.61 0.07
N ALA A 12 -2.83 -15.57 -0.14
CA ALA A 12 -3.25 -14.30 -0.72
C ALA A 12 -3.81 -14.38 -2.15
N THR A 13 -3.71 -15.54 -2.80
CA THR A 13 -4.29 -15.79 -4.12
C THR A 13 -5.67 -16.46 -4.05
N THR A 14 -6.26 -16.61 -2.86
CA THR A 14 -7.55 -17.28 -2.67
C THR A 14 -8.53 -16.38 -1.94
N PHE A 15 -9.80 -16.40 -2.36
CA PHE A 15 -10.85 -15.62 -1.72
C PHE A 15 -11.03 -15.97 -0.23
N ALA A 16 -10.81 -17.23 0.14
CA ALA A 16 -10.87 -17.69 1.53
C ALA A 16 -9.93 -16.93 2.49
N ALA A 17 -8.84 -16.36 2.00
CA ALA A 17 -7.91 -15.58 2.82
C ALA A 17 -8.32 -14.10 2.97
N LYS A 18 -9.31 -13.61 2.20
CA LYS A 18 -9.66 -12.18 2.10
C LYS A 18 -9.84 -11.53 3.47
N GLU A 19 -10.72 -12.07 4.32
CA GLU A 19 -11.02 -11.47 5.62
C GLU A 19 -9.78 -11.36 6.51
N ASN A 20 -8.92 -12.38 6.50
CA ASN A 20 -7.67 -12.37 7.27
C ASN A 20 -6.68 -11.32 6.75
N LEU A 21 -6.55 -11.21 5.43
CA LEU A 21 -5.66 -10.23 4.81
C LEU A 21 -6.13 -8.81 5.10
N LEU A 22 -7.42 -8.51 4.90
CA LEU A 22 -7.98 -7.18 5.16
C LEU A 22 -7.81 -6.78 6.63
N ARG A 23 -8.08 -7.70 7.56
CA ARG A 23 -7.86 -7.46 8.99
C ARG A 23 -6.41 -7.13 9.31
N ILE A 24 -5.45 -7.82 8.71
CA ILE A 24 -4.02 -7.57 8.94
C ILE A 24 -3.59 -6.27 8.28
N VAL A 25 -3.95 -6.03 7.02
CA VAL A 25 -3.63 -4.78 6.32
C VAL A 25 -4.15 -3.58 7.11
N GLN A 26 -5.39 -3.64 7.62
CA GLN A 26 -5.95 -2.58 8.45
C GLN A 26 -5.16 -2.37 9.76
N LYS A 27 -4.82 -3.45 10.46
CA LYS A 27 -4.02 -3.39 11.69
C LYS A 27 -2.65 -2.78 11.46
N GLU A 28 -1.93 -3.22 10.43
CA GLU A 28 -0.58 -2.75 10.14
C GLU A 28 -0.59 -1.30 9.60
N ALA A 29 -1.60 -0.92 8.81
CA ALA A 29 -1.79 0.45 8.37
C ALA A 29 -2.04 1.40 9.55
N GLN A 30 -2.90 1.03 10.51
CA GLN A 30 -3.14 1.83 11.72
C GLN A 30 -1.87 2.02 12.56
N ALA A 31 -1.06 0.97 12.70
CA ALA A 31 0.22 1.06 13.38
C ALA A 31 1.19 2.00 12.65
N PHE A 32 1.23 1.93 11.31
CA PHE A 32 2.04 2.84 10.51
C PHE A 32 1.56 4.29 10.60
N PHE A 33 0.26 4.56 10.51
CA PHE A 33 -0.30 5.92 10.66
C PHE A 33 0.05 6.50 12.03
N THR A 34 -0.15 5.73 13.10
CA THR A 34 0.23 6.14 14.46
C THR A 34 1.70 6.55 14.55
N LEU A 35 2.59 5.81 13.88
CA LEU A 35 4.01 6.12 13.82
C LEU A 35 4.31 7.36 12.97
N ALA A 36 3.72 7.47 11.78
CA ALA A 36 4.06 8.49 10.79
C ALA A 36 3.42 9.86 11.08
N GLU A 37 2.28 9.90 11.76
CA GLU A 37 1.58 11.12 12.14
C GLU A 37 2.30 11.89 13.26
N ALA A 38 3.09 11.19 14.08
CA ALA A 38 3.97 11.82 15.07
C ALA A 38 5.03 12.68 14.36
N PRO A 39 5.01 14.03 14.49
CA PRO A 39 5.89 14.93 13.75
C PRO A 39 7.38 14.61 13.85
N GLU A 40 7.81 14.19 15.03
CA GLU A 40 9.19 13.81 15.35
C GLU A 40 9.67 12.58 14.57
N ASN A 41 8.76 11.70 14.17
CA ASN A 41 9.10 10.47 13.44
C ASN A 41 9.28 10.70 11.95
N TRP A 42 8.73 11.79 11.39
CA TRP A 42 8.63 12.00 9.95
C TRP A 42 9.96 11.86 9.19
N LYS A 43 11.07 12.31 9.81
CA LYS A 43 12.42 12.25 9.25
C LYS A 43 13.33 11.23 9.94
N MET A 44 12.78 10.35 10.78
CA MET A 44 13.57 9.31 11.44
C MET A 44 14.05 8.26 10.43
N PRO A 45 15.26 7.70 10.62
CA PRO A 45 15.80 6.67 9.75
C PRO A 45 14.99 5.38 9.86
N THR A 46 14.98 4.60 8.79
CA THR A 46 14.39 3.26 8.76
C THR A 46 15.49 2.20 8.59
N ALA A 47 15.12 0.91 8.70
CA ALA A 47 16.02 -0.17 8.34
C ALA A 47 16.27 -0.28 6.82
N ALA A 48 15.50 0.44 5.99
CA ALA A 48 15.61 0.45 4.53
C ALA A 48 16.69 1.43 4.04
N GLY A 49 17.89 1.32 4.62
CA GLY A 49 19.05 2.11 4.21
C GLY A 49 18.85 3.62 4.36
N HIS A 50 18.85 4.35 3.24
CA HIS A 50 18.76 5.82 3.22
C HIS A 50 17.32 6.35 3.29
N TRP A 51 16.32 5.48 3.41
CA TRP A 51 14.93 5.88 3.57
C TRP A 51 14.61 6.31 5.01
N GLN A 52 13.84 7.38 5.10
CA GLN A 52 13.20 7.91 6.29
C GLN A 52 11.71 7.52 6.29
N VAL A 53 11.01 7.73 7.41
CA VAL A 53 9.56 7.44 7.50
C VAL A 53 8.75 8.11 6.39
N CYS A 54 9.08 9.36 6.05
CA CYS A 54 8.43 10.08 4.94
C CYS A 54 8.58 9.38 3.58
N ASP A 55 9.68 8.66 3.35
CA ASP A 55 9.90 7.92 2.10
C ASP A 55 9.06 6.65 2.05
N ILE A 56 8.84 6.01 3.19
CA ILE A 56 7.89 4.88 3.29
C ILE A 56 6.47 5.38 2.99
N ALA A 57 6.06 6.51 3.60
CA ALA A 57 4.75 7.10 3.32
C ALA A 57 4.61 7.47 1.83
N ALA A 58 5.64 8.09 1.24
CA ALA A 58 5.69 8.39 -0.18
C ALA A 58 5.57 7.15 -1.07
N HIS A 59 6.31 6.08 -0.76
CA HIS A 59 6.24 4.83 -1.50
C HIS A 59 4.85 4.19 -1.43
N LEU A 60 4.21 4.22 -0.25
CA LEU A 60 2.86 3.70 -0.07
C LEU A 60 1.83 4.52 -0.87
N VAL A 61 1.96 5.84 -0.90
CA VAL A 61 1.12 6.73 -1.72
C VAL A 61 1.27 6.39 -3.20
N ASP A 62 2.49 6.40 -3.72
CA ASP A 62 2.80 6.12 -5.13
C ASP A 62 2.23 4.76 -5.57
N THR A 63 2.51 3.72 -4.79
CA THR A 63 2.10 2.35 -5.11
C THR A 63 0.57 2.22 -5.08
N THR A 64 -0.06 2.73 -4.02
CA THR A 64 -1.51 2.54 -3.81
C THR A 64 -2.31 3.34 -4.84
N GLU A 65 -1.97 4.60 -5.06
CA GLU A 65 -2.62 5.44 -6.09
C GLU A 65 -2.41 4.84 -7.49
N GLY A 66 -1.20 4.34 -7.78
CA GLY A 66 -0.89 3.68 -9.05
C GLY A 66 -1.76 2.44 -9.30
N TYR A 67 -1.97 1.59 -8.30
CA TYR A 67 -2.87 0.42 -8.43
C TYR A 67 -4.34 0.83 -8.55
N ILE A 68 -4.79 1.80 -7.74
CA ILE A 68 -6.15 2.35 -7.82
C ILE A 68 -6.46 2.84 -9.24
N GLN A 69 -5.57 3.64 -9.83
CA GLN A 69 -5.75 4.15 -11.20
C GLN A 69 -5.92 3.02 -12.22
N ARG A 70 -5.15 1.93 -12.07
CA ARG A 70 -5.18 0.78 -12.98
C ARG A 70 -6.45 -0.04 -12.82
N PHE A 71 -6.91 -0.24 -11.58
CA PHE A 71 -8.19 -0.89 -11.30
C PHE A 71 -9.35 -0.10 -11.90
N GLU A 72 -9.39 1.23 -11.70
CA GLU A 72 -10.46 2.06 -12.27
C GLU A 72 -10.41 2.08 -13.80
N THR A 73 -9.21 2.15 -14.39
CA THR A 73 -9.05 2.12 -15.86
C THR A 73 -9.62 0.83 -16.46
N THR A 74 -9.30 -0.32 -15.85
CA THR A 74 -9.76 -1.63 -16.34
C THR A 74 -11.24 -1.86 -16.04
N ARG A 75 -11.74 -1.45 -14.87
CA ARG A 75 -13.18 -1.46 -14.54
C ARG A 75 -14.00 -0.63 -15.51
N GLY A 76 -13.46 0.49 -15.99
CA GLY A 76 -14.06 1.32 -17.03
C GLY A 76 -14.03 0.72 -18.45
N GLY A 77 -13.51 -0.50 -18.63
CA GLY A 77 -13.35 -1.15 -19.94
C GLY A 77 -12.11 -0.70 -20.72
N GLY A 78 -11.24 0.11 -20.10
CA GLY A 78 -9.97 0.53 -20.69
C GLY A 78 -8.87 -0.53 -20.51
N THR A 79 -7.73 -0.28 -21.15
CA THR A 79 -6.50 -1.05 -20.93
C THR A 79 -5.51 -0.17 -20.20
N ALA A 80 -5.12 -0.55 -18.98
CA ALA A 80 -4.07 0.14 -18.25
C ALA A 80 -2.72 -0.05 -18.95
N GLU A 81 -1.88 1.00 -18.97
CA GLU A 81 -0.51 0.90 -19.48
C GLU A 81 0.29 -0.16 -18.70
N GLY A 82 1.34 -0.74 -19.29
CA GLY A 82 2.19 -1.69 -18.57
C GLY A 82 2.83 -1.08 -17.30
N ILE A 83 3.10 -1.90 -16.29
CA ILE A 83 4.05 -1.52 -15.23
C ILE A 83 5.48 -1.64 -15.76
N ALA A 84 6.40 -0.90 -15.17
CA ALA A 84 7.83 -1.09 -15.44
C ALA A 84 8.23 -2.57 -15.17
N PRO A 85 9.25 -3.09 -15.86
CA PRO A 85 9.74 -4.44 -15.65
C PRO A 85 10.11 -4.68 -14.18
N LEU A 86 9.93 -5.92 -13.70
CA LEU A 86 10.30 -6.31 -12.34
C LEU A 86 11.78 -6.03 -12.02
N THR A 87 12.65 -6.08 -13.03
CA THR A 87 14.08 -5.74 -12.90
C THR A 87 14.33 -4.30 -12.49
N ASP A 88 13.37 -3.40 -12.75
CA ASP A 88 13.47 -1.97 -12.48
C ASP A 88 12.65 -1.56 -11.25
N MET A 89 11.93 -2.50 -10.63
CA MET A 89 10.98 -2.22 -9.54
C MET A 89 11.64 -1.52 -8.35
N SER A 90 12.82 -1.98 -7.92
CA SER A 90 13.53 -1.38 -6.80
C SER A 90 14.04 0.03 -7.11
N HIS A 91 14.48 0.27 -8.36
CA HIS A 91 14.91 1.57 -8.82
C HIS A 91 13.74 2.57 -8.82
N ASN A 92 12.59 2.16 -9.36
CA ASN A 92 11.40 3.00 -9.44
C ASN A 92 10.80 3.28 -8.07
N ALA A 93 10.70 2.27 -7.19
CA ALA A 93 10.25 2.46 -5.82
C ALA A 93 11.11 3.50 -5.09
N ASN A 94 12.44 3.43 -5.24
CA ASN A 94 13.33 4.45 -4.69
C ASN A 94 13.12 5.83 -5.30
N LYS A 95 13.06 5.91 -6.64
CA LYS A 95 12.87 7.17 -7.36
C LYS A 95 11.61 7.88 -6.89
N PHE A 96 10.45 7.21 -6.91
CA PHE A 96 9.17 7.84 -6.57
C PHE A 96 9.05 8.18 -5.08
N ALA A 97 9.59 7.33 -4.19
CA ALA A 97 9.69 7.66 -2.77
C ALA A 97 10.44 8.98 -2.54
N GLN A 98 11.55 9.18 -3.26
CA GLN A 98 12.38 10.39 -3.15
C GLN A 98 11.77 11.61 -3.84
N GLU A 99 11.07 11.44 -4.97
CA GLU A 99 10.39 12.54 -5.67
C GLU A 99 9.27 13.15 -4.81
N LEU A 100 8.51 12.32 -4.10
CA LEU A 100 7.43 12.78 -3.22
C LEU A 100 7.92 13.26 -1.84
N ARG A 101 9.19 13.02 -1.46
CA ARG A 101 9.76 13.40 -0.15
C ARG A 101 9.58 14.88 0.21
N ASN A 102 9.55 15.76 -0.79
CA ASN A 102 9.46 17.20 -0.58
C ASN A 102 8.02 17.74 -0.49
N ILE A 103 7.02 16.89 -0.69
CA ILE A 103 5.61 17.24 -0.47
C ILE A 103 5.40 17.56 1.02
N PRO A 104 4.61 18.59 1.37
CA PRO A 104 4.27 18.87 2.76
C PRO A 104 3.71 17.62 3.47
N ARG A 105 4.17 17.35 4.70
CA ARG A 105 3.76 16.15 5.46
C ARG A 105 2.25 15.95 5.48
N GLU A 106 1.50 16.99 5.82
CA GLU A 106 0.04 16.93 5.92
C GLU A 106 -0.61 16.56 4.58
N GLU A 107 -0.07 17.06 3.47
CA GLU A 107 -0.56 16.72 2.13
C GLU A 107 -0.27 15.25 1.81
N LEU A 108 0.94 14.77 2.10
CA LEU A 108 1.32 13.38 1.82
C LEU A 108 0.56 12.38 2.70
N LEU A 109 0.37 12.70 3.99
CA LEU A 109 -0.45 11.89 4.90
C LEU A 109 -1.93 11.90 4.49
N GLY A 110 -2.47 13.05 4.08
CA GLY A 110 -3.84 13.15 3.58
C GLY A 110 -4.08 12.31 2.32
N ARG A 111 -3.11 12.30 1.39
CA ARG A 111 -3.12 11.39 0.24
C ARG A 111 -3.07 9.93 0.66
N LEU A 112 -2.19 9.59 1.60
CA LEU A 112 -2.06 8.20 2.07
C LEU A 112 -3.33 7.68 2.72
N HIS A 113 -3.97 8.48 3.59
CA HIS A 113 -5.28 8.15 4.18
C HIS A 113 -6.34 7.92 3.10
N SER A 114 -6.45 8.87 2.16
CA SER A 114 -7.44 8.77 1.07
C SER A 114 -7.22 7.54 0.18
N ALA A 115 -5.97 7.26 -0.18
CA ALA A 115 -5.61 6.09 -0.98
C ALA A 115 -5.87 4.79 -0.22
N PHE A 116 -5.54 4.73 1.07
CA PHE A 116 -5.82 3.58 1.93
C PHE A 116 -7.32 3.30 2.04
N ASP A 117 -8.15 4.31 2.32
CA ASP A 117 -9.60 4.16 2.43
C ASP A 117 -10.22 3.68 1.12
N THR A 118 -9.75 4.25 0.00
CA THR A 118 -10.21 3.85 -1.34
C THR A 118 -9.82 2.40 -1.63
N ALA A 119 -8.57 2.01 -1.37
CA ALA A 119 -8.10 0.64 -1.57
C ALA A 119 -8.85 -0.37 -0.70
N MET A 120 -9.06 -0.06 0.59
CA MET A 120 -9.83 -0.93 1.50
C MET A 120 -11.27 -1.10 1.03
N THR A 121 -11.92 -0.03 0.55
CA THR A 121 -13.27 -0.11 -0.03
C THR A 121 -13.29 -1.01 -1.26
N MET A 122 -12.29 -0.88 -2.15
CA MET A 122 -12.20 -1.75 -3.32
C MET A 122 -12.00 -3.22 -2.94
N PHE A 123 -11.07 -3.49 -2.02
CA PHE A 123 -10.76 -4.86 -1.62
C PHE A 123 -11.91 -5.51 -0.86
N ASP A 124 -12.63 -4.76 -0.02
CA ASP A 124 -13.85 -5.24 0.63
C ASP A 124 -14.97 -5.56 -0.38
N GLY A 125 -14.99 -4.85 -1.52
CA GLY A 125 -15.93 -5.11 -2.62
C GLY A 125 -15.65 -6.38 -3.45
N VAL A 126 -14.44 -6.94 -3.39
CA VAL A 126 -14.05 -8.13 -4.18
C VAL A 126 -14.86 -9.35 -3.72
N GLY A 127 -15.49 -10.07 -4.65
CA GLY A 127 -16.20 -11.33 -4.42
C GLY A 127 -15.39 -12.57 -4.82
N ASP A 128 -15.93 -13.76 -4.53
CA ASP A 128 -15.32 -15.05 -4.87
C ASP A 128 -15.22 -15.33 -6.38
N GLN A 129 -15.96 -14.57 -7.19
CA GLN A 129 -16.04 -14.75 -8.64
C GLN A 129 -15.23 -13.71 -9.44
N ASP A 130 -14.54 -12.79 -8.74
CA ASP A 130 -13.61 -11.81 -9.33
C ASP A 130 -12.21 -12.42 -9.49
#